data_AF-A0AAJ3EC57-F1
#
_entry.id   AF-A0AAJ3EC57-F1
#
_cell.length_a   1.000
_cell.length_b   1.000
_cell.length_c   1.000
_cell.angle_alpha   90.00
_cell.angle_beta   90.00
_cell.angle_gamma   90.00
#
_symmetry.space_group_name_H-M   'P 1'
#
loop_
_entity.id
_entity.type
_entity.pdbx_description
1 polymer ?
#
loop_
_entity_poly.entity_id
_entity_poly.type
_entity_poly.pdbx_seq_one_letter_code
_entity_poly.pdbx_strand_id
1 'polypeptide(L)'
;MQVRDADFGTMFNGKAKDGSRAEPNPSLESKIAAAAPTLTVTEAMKTFHLSERDLKLLASRMGFKFKRGYTTNQGHKAADGPMVERIIALRDVGLSRSKVMKQTGMCYEKFHRLLKDYKIEFPALPFHLRNGKVKP
;
A
#
# COMPACT_ATOMS: atom_id res chain seq x y z
N MET A 1 -9.20 -55.71 2.25
CA MET A 1 -8.65 -54.48 2.85
C MET A 1 -7.94 -53.73 1.73
N GLN A 2 -8.59 -52.73 1.13
CA GLN A 2 -8.03 -51.96 0.02
C GLN A 2 -7.39 -50.69 0.60
N VAL A 3 -6.05 -50.65 0.60
CA VAL A 3 -5.30 -49.41 0.74
C VAL A 3 -4.96 -48.93 -0.67
N ARG A 4 -5.45 -47.74 -1.01
CA ARG A 4 -5.13 -47.06 -2.27
C ARG A 4 -3.82 -46.32 -2.06
N ASP A 5 -2.74 -46.86 -2.59
CA ASP A 5 -1.51 -46.10 -2.77
C ASP A 5 -1.74 -45.08 -3.90
N ALA A 6 -1.87 -43.81 -3.53
CA ALA A 6 -1.92 -42.71 -4.48
C ALA A 6 -0.49 -42.45 -5.00
N ASP A 7 -0.21 -42.96 -6.18
CA ASP A 7 1.04 -42.71 -6.91
C ASP A 7 1.08 -41.25 -7.40
N PHE A 8 1.78 -40.40 -6.64
CA PHE A 8 2.08 -38.99 -6.96
C PHE A 8 3.28 -38.83 -7.91
N GLY A 9 3.66 -39.87 -8.67
CA GLY A 9 4.92 -39.93 -9.41
C GLY A 9 4.89 -39.51 -10.89
N THR A 10 3.74 -39.25 -11.52
CA THR A 10 3.66 -39.24 -13.00
C THR A 10 3.14 -37.96 -13.67
N MET A 11 2.97 -36.84 -12.95
CA MET A 11 2.36 -35.64 -13.55
C MET A 11 3.31 -34.67 -14.30
N PHE A 12 4.64 -34.89 -14.30
CA PHE A 12 5.58 -33.89 -14.82
C PHE A 12 6.31 -34.20 -16.13
N ASN A 13 5.95 -35.27 -16.85
CA ASN A 13 6.57 -35.52 -18.15
C ASN A 13 5.57 -35.96 -19.22
N GLY A 14 4.72 -35.02 -19.64
CA GLY A 14 3.86 -35.18 -20.80
C GLY A 14 4.66 -35.10 -22.10
N LYS A 15 5.19 -36.24 -22.56
CA LYS A 15 5.52 -36.43 -23.98
C LYS A 15 4.22 -36.75 -24.71
N ALA A 16 3.66 -35.79 -25.43
CA ALA A 16 2.56 -36.06 -26.36
C ALA A 16 3.08 -36.93 -27.51
N LYS A 17 2.48 -38.11 -27.69
CA LYS A 17 2.46 -38.84 -28.96
C LYS A 17 1.47 -38.08 -29.84
N ASP A 18 1.97 -37.26 -30.76
CA ASP A 18 1.33 -36.87 -32.03
C ASP A 18 1.99 -35.59 -32.53
N GLY A 19 2.69 -35.70 -33.67
CA GLY A 19 3.52 -34.66 -34.28
C GLY A 19 2.74 -33.50 -34.88
N SER A 20 1.91 -32.82 -34.09
CA SER A 20 1.41 -31.49 -34.40
C SER A 20 2.02 -30.49 -33.41
N ARG A 21 2.72 -29.50 -33.94
CA ARG A 21 3.38 -28.44 -33.18
C ARG A 21 2.31 -27.66 -32.41
N ALA A 22 2.08 -28.03 -31.16
CA ALA A 22 1.26 -27.25 -30.25
C ALA A 22 1.85 -25.85 -30.18
N GLU A 23 1.08 -24.85 -30.63
CA GLU A 23 1.38 -23.44 -30.40
C GLU A 23 1.74 -23.27 -28.91
N PRO A 24 2.87 -22.62 -28.59
CA PRO A 24 3.31 -22.50 -27.21
C PRO A 24 2.26 -21.69 -26.47
N ASN A 25 1.39 -22.35 -25.70
CA ASN A 25 0.51 -21.68 -24.76
C ASN A 25 1.42 -20.78 -23.92
N PRO A 26 1.35 -19.44 -24.06
CA PRO A 26 2.29 -18.58 -23.36
C PRO A 26 2.02 -18.81 -21.88
N SER A 27 3.01 -19.39 -21.21
CA SER A 27 2.96 -19.67 -19.78
C SER A 27 2.42 -18.44 -19.06
N LEU A 28 1.62 -18.63 -18.01
CA LEU A 28 1.15 -17.53 -17.16
C LEU A 28 2.32 -16.60 -16.78
N GLU A 29 3.50 -17.18 -16.58
CA GLU A 29 4.75 -16.49 -16.29
C GLU A 29 5.18 -15.50 -17.40
N SER A 30 5.02 -15.86 -18.68
CA SER A 30 5.34 -14.98 -19.82
C SER A 30 4.37 -13.81 -19.93
N LYS A 31 3.08 -14.03 -19.62
CA LYS A 31 2.07 -12.95 -19.57
C LYS A 31 2.36 -11.98 -18.43
N ILE A 32 2.77 -12.49 -17.28
CA ILE A 32 3.17 -11.67 -16.13
C ILE A 32 4.44 -10.87 -16.45
N ALA A 33 5.43 -11.48 -17.11
CA ALA A 33 6.67 -10.80 -17.51
C ALA A 33 6.39 -9.64 -18.50
N ALA A 34 5.50 -9.83 -19.47
CA ALA A 34 5.09 -8.79 -20.41
C ALA A 34 4.32 -7.64 -19.74
N ALA A 35 3.53 -7.94 -18.69
CA ALA A 35 2.75 -6.96 -17.95
C ALA A 35 3.53 -6.27 -16.80
N ALA A 36 4.66 -6.83 -16.38
CA ALA A 36 5.49 -6.32 -15.30
C ALA A 36 5.99 -4.86 -15.47
N PRO A 37 6.45 -4.39 -16.64
CA PRO A 37 6.90 -3.00 -16.79
C PRO A 37 5.74 -1.99 -16.69
N THR A 38 4.51 -2.42 -16.97
CA THR A 38 3.32 -1.57 -16.97
C THR A 38 2.61 -1.53 -15.62
N LEU A 39 2.55 -2.67 -14.92
CA LEU A 39 1.78 -2.85 -13.69
C LEU A 39 2.67 -2.74 -12.45
N THR A 40 2.12 -2.12 -11.41
CA THR A 40 2.64 -2.25 -10.05
C THR A 40 2.28 -3.61 -9.46
N VAL A 41 2.99 -4.02 -8.41
CA VAL A 41 2.75 -5.32 -7.74
C VAL A 41 1.30 -5.44 -7.27
N THR A 42 0.71 -4.38 -6.73
CA THR A 42 -0.69 -4.36 -6.26
C THR A 42 -1.69 -4.47 -7.41
N GLU A 43 -1.41 -3.88 -8.57
CA GLU A 43 -2.23 -4.05 -9.77
C GLU A 43 -2.09 -5.46 -10.33
N ALA A 44 -0.87 -6.01 -10.37
CA ALA A 44 -0.62 -7.39 -10.78
C ALA A 44 -1.34 -8.40 -9.87
N MET A 45 -1.42 -8.17 -8.56
CA MET A 45 -2.21 -9.01 -7.65
C MET A 45 -3.70 -9.03 -8.02
N LYS A 46 -4.26 -7.89 -8.43
CA LYS A 46 -5.67 -7.79 -8.85
C LYS A 46 -5.91 -8.47 -10.20
N THR A 47 -4.98 -8.32 -11.14
CA THR A 47 -5.11 -8.85 -12.50
C THR A 47 -4.88 -10.36 -12.57
N PHE A 48 -3.87 -10.85 -11.83
CA PHE A 48 -3.45 -12.26 -11.91
C PHE A 48 -3.92 -13.10 -10.73
N HIS A 49 -4.56 -12.50 -9.73
CA HIS A 49 -5.05 -13.18 -8.52
C HIS A 49 -3.97 -14.00 -7.79
N LEU A 50 -2.71 -13.55 -7.89
CA LEU A 50 -1.57 -14.15 -7.23
C LEU A 50 -1.19 -13.35 -5.98
N SER A 51 -0.59 -14.04 -5.01
CA SER A 51 -0.06 -13.37 -3.82
C SER A 51 1.15 -12.50 -4.17
N GLU A 52 1.41 -11.46 -3.38
CA GLU A 52 2.60 -10.63 -3.53
C GLU A 52 3.90 -11.47 -3.48
N ARG A 53 3.91 -12.51 -2.63
CA ARG A 53 5.04 -13.42 -2.48
C ARG A 53 5.32 -14.18 -3.77
N ASP A 54 4.27 -14.72 -4.39
CA ASP A 54 4.40 -15.51 -5.61
C ASP A 54 4.83 -14.62 -6.79
N LEU A 55 4.29 -13.40 -6.89
CA LEU A 55 4.70 -12.44 -7.90
C LEU A 55 6.18 -12.03 -7.74
N LYS A 56 6.65 -11.81 -6.52
CA LYS A 56 8.08 -11.50 -6.25
C LYS A 56 8.97 -12.70 -6.55
N LEU A 57 8.54 -13.92 -6.23
CA LEU A 57 9.27 -15.14 -6.54
C LEU A 57 9.41 -15.32 -8.06
N LEU A 58 8.32 -15.11 -8.82
CA LEU A 58 8.33 -15.15 -10.28
C LEU A 58 9.22 -14.06 -10.89
N ALA A 59 9.15 -12.83 -10.39
CA ALA A 59 10.01 -11.74 -10.81
C ALA A 59 11.50 -12.07 -10.62
N SER A 60 11.86 -12.63 -9.45
CA SER A 60 13.23 -13.08 -9.16
C SER A 60 13.68 -14.26 -10.04
N ARG A 61 12.79 -15.25 -10.28
CA ARG A 61 13.08 -16.43 -11.10
C ARG A 61 13.29 -16.09 -12.57
N MET A 62 12.51 -15.14 -13.08
CA MET A 62 12.48 -14.76 -14.50
C MET A 62 13.32 -13.52 -14.81
N GLY A 63 13.88 -12.85 -13.80
CA GLY A 63 14.78 -11.72 -13.96
C GLY A 63 14.13 -10.40 -14.38
N PHE A 64 12.83 -10.22 -14.12
CA PHE A 64 12.12 -8.96 -14.39
C PHE A 64 11.74 -8.22 -13.10
N LYS A 65 11.41 -6.93 -13.22
CA LYS A 65 10.95 -6.11 -12.09
C LYS A 65 9.61 -5.48 -12.43
N PHE A 66 8.69 -5.50 -11.47
CA PHE A 66 7.44 -4.74 -11.57
C PHE A 66 7.70 -3.25 -11.51
N LYS A 67 6.79 -2.47 -12.10
CA LYS A 67 6.80 -1.01 -11.95
C LYS A 67 6.79 -0.67 -10.46
N ARG A 68 7.70 0.22 -10.05
CA ARG A 68 7.78 0.69 -8.68
C ARG A 68 6.50 1.45 -8.36
N GLY A 69 5.64 0.86 -7.54
CA GLY A 69 4.50 1.57 -6.98
C GLY A 69 5.05 2.71 -6.13
N TYR A 70 4.67 3.95 -6.46
CA TYR A 70 4.88 5.03 -5.53
C TYR A 70 3.94 4.77 -4.36
N THR A 71 4.50 4.41 -3.21
CA THR A 71 3.81 4.59 -1.92
C THR A 71 3.76 6.09 -1.66
N THR A 72 3.05 6.84 -2.50
CA THR A 72 2.66 8.18 -2.10
C THR A 72 1.86 7.99 -0.83
N ASN A 73 2.27 8.66 0.25
CA ASN A 73 1.54 8.80 1.53
C ASN A 73 0.10 9.37 1.37
N GLN A 74 -0.42 9.41 0.15
CA GLN A 74 -1.79 9.69 -0.28
C GLN A 74 -2.79 8.60 0.14
N GLY A 75 -2.33 7.44 0.60
CA GLY A 75 -3.15 6.25 0.86
C GLY A 75 -3.97 6.23 2.17
N HIS A 76 -4.06 7.32 2.94
CA HIS A 76 -4.77 7.27 4.23
C HIS A 76 -5.89 8.31 4.41
N LYS A 77 -6.46 8.86 3.32
CA LYS A 77 -7.65 9.72 3.45
C LYS A 77 -8.79 9.06 4.23
N ALA A 78 -8.96 7.74 4.10
CA ALA A 78 -9.97 6.98 4.84
C ALA A 78 -9.68 6.89 6.36
N ALA A 79 -8.41 6.85 6.75
CA ALA A 79 -8.00 6.79 8.16
C ALA A 79 -7.87 8.17 8.82
N ASP A 80 -7.93 9.24 8.02
CA ASP A 80 -7.75 10.61 8.46
C ASP A 80 -9.02 11.21 9.11
N GLY A 81 -10.21 10.71 8.76
CA GLY A 81 -11.50 11.22 9.24
C GLY A 81 -11.61 11.34 10.78
N PRO A 82 -11.42 10.23 11.53
CA PRO A 82 -11.48 10.28 13.00
C PRO A 82 -10.42 11.19 13.63
N MET A 83 -9.29 11.37 12.95
CA MET A 83 -8.22 12.24 13.43
C MET A 83 -8.56 13.72 13.21
N VAL A 84 -9.17 14.04 12.07
CA VAL A 84 -9.67 15.39 11.75
C VAL A 84 -10.72 15.84 12.75
N GLU A 85 -11.68 14.96 13.09
CA GLU A 85 -12.69 15.26 14.11
C GLU A 85 -12.05 15.61 15.46
N ARG A 86 -11.02 14.86 15.90
CA ARG A 86 -10.27 15.16 17.12
C ARG A 86 -9.53 16.50 17.03
N ILE A 87 -8.92 16.82 15.89
CA ILE A 87 -8.25 18.12 15.69
C ILE A 87 -9.24 19.27 15.84
N ILE A 88 -10.43 19.14 15.22
CA ILE A 88 -11.50 20.15 15.29
C ILE A 88 -11.99 20.31 16.72
N ALA A 89 -12.30 19.21 17.42
CA ALA A 89 -12.74 19.27 18.81
C ALA A 89 -11.70 19.96 19.71
N LEU A 90 -10.41 19.65 19.55
CA LEU A 90 -9.35 20.28 20.33
C LEU A 90 -9.13 21.75 19.96
N ARG A 91 -9.31 22.11 18.68
CA ARG A 91 -9.31 23.51 18.25
C ARG A 91 -10.44 24.28 18.91
N ASP A 92 -11.65 23.72 18.95
CA ASP A 92 -12.84 24.39 19.47
C ASP A 92 -12.75 24.60 21.00
N VAL A 93 -12.00 23.75 21.70
CA VAL A 93 -11.62 23.93 23.11
C VAL A 93 -10.55 25.03 23.29
N GLY A 94 -10.01 25.59 22.20
CA GLY A 94 -9.03 26.68 22.22
C GLY A 94 -7.58 26.23 22.34
N LEU A 95 -7.26 24.96 22.06
CA LEU A 95 -5.88 24.49 22.12
C LEU A 95 -5.05 25.04 20.95
N SER A 96 -3.80 25.38 21.25
CA SER A 96 -2.80 25.74 20.24
C SER A 96 -2.37 24.52 19.41
N ARG A 97 -1.95 24.75 18.16
CA ARG A 97 -1.45 23.71 17.23
C ARG A 97 -0.45 22.76 17.90
N SER A 98 0.54 23.30 18.61
CA SER A 98 1.57 22.51 19.30
C SER A 98 0.98 21.61 20.40
N LYS A 99 -0.05 22.06 21.11
CA LYS A 99 -0.70 21.29 22.16
C LYS A 99 -1.62 20.21 21.58
N VAL A 100 -2.32 20.52 20.49
CA VAL A 100 -3.10 19.54 19.71
C VAL A 100 -2.21 18.42 19.17
N MET A 101 -1.04 18.76 18.60
CA MET A 101 -0.08 17.76 18.11
C MET A 101 0.43 16.85 19.24
N LYS A 102 0.78 17.41 20.40
CA LYS A 102 1.19 16.63 21.57
C LYS A 102 0.10 15.70 22.07
N GLN A 103 -1.15 16.16 22.11
CA GLN A 103 -2.28 15.38 22.61
C GLN A 103 -2.72 14.27 21.65
N THR A 104 -2.56 14.49 20.34
CA THR A 104 -2.91 13.51 19.30
C THR A 104 -1.75 12.59 18.92
N GLY A 105 -0.53 12.85 19.41
CA GLY A 105 0.68 12.08 19.08
C GLY A 105 1.09 12.18 17.61
N MET A 106 0.64 13.22 16.90
CA MET A 106 0.89 13.35 15.46
C MET A 106 2.22 14.02 15.16
N CYS A 107 2.90 13.50 14.13
CA CYS A 107 4.04 14.18 13.53
C CYS A 107 3.62 15.44 12.77
N TYR A 108 4.57 16.37 12.63
CA TYR A 108 4.37 17.68 12.01
C TYR A 108 3.83 17.61 10.58
N GLU A 109 4.40 16.71 9.77
CA GLU A 109 4.02 16.52 8.36
C GLU A 109 2.59 16.04 8.21
N LYS A 110 2.21 15.01 8.97
CA LYS A 110 0.83 14.49 8.97
C LYS A 110 -0.16 15.56 9.42
N PHE A 111 0.18 16.30 10.48
CA PHE A 111 -0.67 17.36 10.98
C PHE A 111 -0.89 18.47 9.93
N HIS A 112 0.19 18.99 9.32
CA HIS A 112 0.06 20.03 8.29
C HIS A 112 -0.65 19.55 7.02
N ARG A 113 -0.44 18.29 6.63
CA ARG A 113 -1.22 17.66 5.54
C ARG A 113 -2.71 17.72 5.86
N LEU A 114 -3.12 17.28 7.05
CA LEU A 114 -4.52 17.29 7.46
C LEU A 114 -5.12 18.70 7.49
N LEU A 115 -4.38 19.68 8.02
CA LEU A 115 -4.86 21.08 8.01
C LEU A 115 -5.10 21.59 6.58
N LYS A 116 -4.18 21.28 5.66
CA LYS A 116 -4.28 21.71 4.26
C LYS A 116 -5.40 20.99 3.51
N ASP A 117 -5.45 19.67 3.62
CA ASP A 117 -6.40 18.82 2.88
C ASP A 117 -7.84 19.04 3.36
N TYR A 118 -8.04 19.24 4.66
CA TYR A 118 -9.36 19.44 5.27
C TYR A 118 -9.69 20.92 5.59
N LYS A 119 -8.84 21.86 5.15
CA LYS A 119 -9.00 23.32 5.32
C LYS A 119 -9.31 23.73 6.77
N ILE A 120 -8.57 23.17 7.72
CA ILE A 120 -8.75 23.46 9.14
C ILE A 120 -7.90 24.67 9.51
N GLU A 121 -8.56 25.80 9.74
CA GLU A 121 -7.91 27.00 10.27
C GLU A 121 -7.86 26.98 11.80
N PHE A 122 -6.74 27.43 12.34
CA PHE A 122 -6.55 27.64 13.79
C PHE A 122 -6.47 29.13 14.06
N PRO A 123 -7.07 29.63 15.15
CA PRO A 123 -6.98 31.04 15.51
C PRO A 123 -5.53 31.47 15.65
N ALA A 124 -5.22 32.67 15.13
CA ALA A 124 -3.89 33.25 15.26
C ALA A 124 -3.60 33.47 16.75
N LEU A 125 -2.58 32.79 17.27
CA LEU A 125 -2.17 33.03 18.65
C LEU A 125 -1.69 34.47 18.78
N PRO A 126 -2.16 35.20 19.81
CA PRO A 126 -1.60 36.49 20.18
C PRO A 126 -0.08 36.38 20.34
N PHE A 127 0.65 37.39 19.86
CA PHE A 127 2.12 37.40 19.82
C PHE A 127 2.77 37.07 21.19
N HIS A 128 2.14 37.48 22.29
CA HIS A 128 2.60 37.23 23.65
C HIS A 128 2.50 35.76 24.09
N LEU A 129 1.59 34.96 23.51
CA LEU A 129 1.47 33.52 23.77
C LEU A 129 2.38 32.67 22.86
N ARG A 130 2.94 33.27 21.81
CA ARG A 130 3.77 32.57 20.82
C ARG A 130 5.18 32.25 21.33
N ASN A 131 5.70 33.07 22.25
CA ASN A 131 7.09 32.98 22.73
C ASN A 131 7.25 32.47 24.16
N GLY A 132 6.20 31.88 24.76
CA GLY A 132 6.29 31.21 26.06
C GLY A 132 6.68 32.11 27.24
N LYS A 133 6.69 33.44 27.08
CA LYS A 133 6.93 34.38 28.18
C LYS A 133 5.60 34.78 28.79
N VAL A 134 5.05 33.89 29.61
CA VAL A 134 4.13 34.31 30.67
C VAL A 134 5.03 34.99 31.70
N LYS A 135 5.05 36.33 31.69
CA LYS A 135 5.65 37.07 32.80
C LYS A 135 4.62 37.05 33.94
N PRO A 136 4.99 36.65 35.17
CA PRO A 136 4.12 36.78 36.33
C PRO A 136 3.76 38.25 36.59
#